data_AF-F9GRI9-F1
#
_entry.id   AF-F9GRI9-F1
#
_cell.length_a   1.000
_cell.length_b   1.000
_cell.length_c   1.000
_cell.angle_alpha   90.00
_cell.angle_beta   90.00
_cell.angle_gamma   90.00
#
_symmetry.space_group_name_H-M   'P 1'
#
loop_
_entity.id
_entity.type
_entity.pdbx_description
1 polymer ?
#
loop_
_entity_poly.entity_id
_entity_poly.type
_entity_poly.pdbx_seq_one_letter_code
_entity_poly.pdbx_strand_id
1 'polypeptide(L)'
;MPISGERAMCVVAASDYLTRHGQPETPSELVQHRCIVPAFNAFNRLDDWEFFKNWQIHRVRVPAILTFNSTALIKTAALDGLGLAWLPHYAVADQLVSGALLEIFAHARPSIHRWPCATRPTATKRRQRRR
;
A
#
# COMPACT_ATOMS: atom_id res chain seq x y z
N MET A 1 -16.37 -20.78 -10.95
CA MET A 1 -15.37 -19.76 -11.32
C MET A 1 -15.01 -18.97 -10.06
N PRO A 2 -13.76 -18.94 -9.58
CA PRO A 2 -13.42 -18.11 -8.43
C PRO A 2 -13.24 -16.65 -8.87
N ILE A 3 -14.13 -15.78 -8.41
CA ILE A 3 -14.13 -14.32 -8.61
C ILE A 3 -13.10 -13.58 -7.73
N SER A 4 -12.00 -14.23 -7.35
CA SER A 4 -10.97 -13.63 -6.50
C SER A 4 -9.64 -13.63 -7.25
N GLY A 5 -9.57 -12.82 -8.32
CA GLY A 5 -8.27 -12.36 -8.80
C GLY A 5 -7.61 -11.62 -7.64
N GLU A 6 -6.41 -12.04 -7.26
CA GLU A 6 -5.64 -11.53 -6.14
C GLU A 6 -5.76 -10.00 -6.02
N ARG A 7 -6.41 -9.52 -4.95
CA ARG A 7 -6.49 -8.08 -4.59
C ARG A 7 -5.15 -7.61 -4.02
N ALA A 8 -4.05 -7.98 -4.68
CA ALA A 8 -2.72 -7.54 -4.29
C ALA A 8 -2.63 -6.04 -4.55
N MET A 9 -2.49 -5.26 -3.48
CA MET A 9 -2.16 -3.85 -3.56
C MET A 9 -0.68 -3.72 -3.88
N CYS A 10 -0.34 -2.85 -4.83
CA CYS A 10 1.02 -2.55 -5.22
C CYS A 10 1.27 -1.04 -5.13
N VAL A 11 2.52 -0.69 -4.83
CA VAL A 11 3.00 0.70 -4.87
C VAL A 11 3.67 0.92 -6.21
N VAL A 12 3.16 1.89 -6.96
CA VAL A 12 3.63 2.20 -8.31
C VAL A 12 4.02 3.67 -8.45
N ALA A 13 4.96 3.93 -9.35
CA ALA A 13 5.38 5.27 -9.72
C ALA A 13 5.83 5.32 -11.18
N ALA A 14 5.75 6.49 -11.81
CA ALA A 14 6.39 6.69 -13.11
C ALA A 14 7.93 6.62 -12.99
N SER A 15 8.57 6.14 -14.05
CA SER A 15 10.03 6.10 -14.14
C SER A 15 10.66 7.49 -13.97
N ASP A 16 10.07 8.53 -14.56
CA ASP A 16 10.55 9.92 -14.43
C ASP A 16 10.56 10.41 -12.97
N TYR A 17 9.53 10.06 -12.19
CA TYR A 17 9.50 10.39 -10.77
C TYR A 17 10.65 9.72 -9.99
N LEU A 18 10.90 8.43 -10.27
CA LEU A 18 11.96 7.68 -9.63
C LEU A 18 13.35 8.19 -10.02
N THR A 19 13.54 8.66 -11.25
CA THR A 19 14.79 9.30 -11.67
C THR A 19 15.05 10.61 -10.91
N ARG A 20 14.01 11.38 -10.59
CA ARG A 20 14.15 12.68 -9.89
C ARG A 20 14.25 12.55 -8.37
N HIS A 21 13.51 11.62 -7.78
CA HIS A 21 13.36 11.49 -6.33
C HIS A 21 14.05 10.27 -5.73
N GLY A 22 14.56 9.35 -6.56
CA GLY A 22 15.08 8.06 -6.12
C GLY A 22 13.97 7.03 -5.90
N GLN A 23 14.36 5.75 -5.87
CA GLN A 23 13.48 4.64 -5.56
C GLN A 23 13.59 4.30 -4.07
N PRO A 24 12.49 4.29 -3.30
CA PRO A 24 12.51 3.86 -1.91
C PRO A 24 12.74 2.35 -1.85
N GLU A 25 13.71 1.93 -1.05
CA GLU A 25 14.04 0.52 -0.80
C GLU A 25 13.23 -0.04 0.37
N THR A 26 12.77 0.84 1.28
CA THR A 26 12.00 0.44 2.46
C THR A 26 10.65 1.15 2.55
N PRO A 27 9.61 0.50 3.11
CA PRO A 27 8.33 1.15 3.35
C PRO A 27 8.45 2.43 4.20
N SER A 28 9.43 2.51 5.11
CA SER A 28 9.66 3.70 5.93
C SER A 28 10.08 4.93 5.12
N GLU A 29 10.73 4.74 3.97
CA GLU A 29 11.15 5.85 3.10
C GLU A 29 10.00 6.48 2.35
N LEU A 30 8.83 5.82 2.28
CA LEU A 30 7.62 6.40 1.68
C LEU A 30 7.21 7.72 2.34
N VAL A 31 7.60 7.93 3.60
CA VAL A 31 7.36 9.19 4.32
C VAL A 31 8.10 10.37 3.69
N GLN A 32 9.20 10.12 2.96
CA GLN A 32 9.99 11.15 2.29
C GLN A 32 9.51 11.44 0.86
N HIS A 33 8.59 10.63 0.34
CA HIS A 33 8.07 10.74 -1.01
C HIS A 33 6.68 11.34 -1.04
N ARG A 34 6.30 11.88 -2.21
CA ARG A 34 4.95 12.35 -2.47
C ARG A 34 4.04 11.15 -2.65
N CYS A 35 3.14 10.93 -1.70
CA CYS A 35 2.16 9.85 -1.78
C CYS A 35 0.79 10.39 -2.23
N ILE A 36 0.20 9.69 -3.19
CA ILE A 36 -1.12 9.96 -3.75
C ILE A 36 -2.12 9.01 -3.09
N VAL A 37 -3.10 9.57 -2.39
CA VAL A 37 -4.03 8.81 -1.54
C VAL A 37 -5.47 9.08 -1.97
N PRO A 38 -6.40 8.12 -1.88
CA PRO A 38 -7.81 8.40 -2.13
C PRO A 38 -8.35 9.45 -1.16
N ALA A 39 -9.13 10.43 -1.65
CA ALA A 39 -9.69 11.50 -0.83
C ALA A 39 -10.60 10.97 0.30
N PHE A 40 -11.27 9.84 0.08
CA PHE A 40 -12.06 9.17 1.12
C PHE A 40 -11.20 8.69 2.31
N ASN A 41 -9.94 8.31 2.06
CA ASN A 41 -9.04 7.86 3.12
C ASN A 41 -8.46 9.05 3.93
N ALA A 42 -8.24 10.18 3.25
CA ALA A 42 -7.65 11.39 3.84
C ALA A 42 -8.49 12.01 4.97
N PHE A 43 -9.82 11.81 4.97
CA PHE A 43 -10.70 12.32 6.02
C PHE A 43 -10.87 11.36 7.21
N ASN A 44 -10.58 10.06 7.04
CA ASN A 44 -10.92 9.02 8.03
C ASN A 44 -9.70 8.44 8.78
N ARG A 45 -8.49 9.03 8.63
CA ARG A 45 -7.23 8.50 9.21
C ARG A 45 -6.95 7.04 8.86
N LEU A 46 -7.40 6.60 7.68
CA LEU A 46 -7.14 5.27 7.11
C LEU A 46 -5.92 5.32 6.15
N ASP A 47 -5.03 6.28 6.37
CA ASP A 47 -3.89 6.58 5.48
C ASP A 47 -2.65 5.72 5.75
N ASP A 48 -2.77 4.75 6.67
CA ASP A 48 -1.71 3.80 6.96
C ASP A 48 -1.67 2.77 5.83
N TRP A 49 -0.66 2.87 4.97
CA TRP A 49 -0.39 1.84 3.98
C TRP A 49 0.07 0.59 4.70
N GLU A 50 -0.65 -0.51 4.49
CA GLU A 50 -0.37 -1.79 5.16
C GLU A 50 0.52 -2.64 4.27
N PHE A 51 1.75 -2.86 4.74
CA PHE A 51 2.73 -3.75 4.11
C PHE A 51 2.86 -5.02 4.94
N PHE A 52 3.02 -6.16 4.29
CA PHE A 52 3.31 -7.42 4.96
C PHE A 52 4.78 -7.77 4.74
N LYS A 53 5.57 -7.78 5.83
CA LYS A 53 6.98 -8.16 5.79
C LYS A 53 7.27 -9.04 7.00
N ASN A 54 8.01 -10.13 6.80
CA ASN A 54 8.43 -11.04 7.88
C ASN A 54 7.28 -11.50 8.80
N TRP A 55 6.11 -11.83 8.24
CA TRP A 55 4.92 -12.24 8.98
C TRP A 55 4.28 -11.18 9.89
N GLN A 56 4.71 -9.93 9.75
CA GLN A 56 4.19 -8.80 10.51
C GLN A 56 3.55 -7.80 9.55
N ILE A 57 2.45 -7.19 10.01
CA ILE A 57 1.81 -6.08 9.33
C ILE A 57 2.55 -4.81 9.74
N HIS A 58 3.24 -4.21 8.78
CA HIS A 58 3.88 -2.91 8.91
C HIS A 58 2.95 -1.84 8.38
N ARG A 59 2.46 -1.00 9.27
CA ARG A 59 1.64 0.17 8.92
C ARG A 59 2.56 1.36 8.74
N VAL A 60 2.54 1.96 7.55
CA VAL A 60 3.29 3.18 7.28
C VAL A 60 2.31 4.32 7.05
N ARG A 61 2.38 5.31 7.93
CA ARG A 61 1.64 6.54 7.75
C ARG A 61 2.36 7.42 6.74
N VAL A 62 1.81 7.53 5.54
CA VAL A 62 2.38 8.36 4.47
C VAL A 62 1.79 9.78 4.49
N PRO A 63 2.58 10.81 4.14
CA PRO A 63 2.04 12.15 3.94
C PRO A 63 1.20 12.18 2.65
N ALA A 64 -0.12 12.32 2.79
CA ALA A 64 -1.03 12.48 1.66
C ALA A 64 -0.86 13.88 1.06
N ILE A 65 0.05 14.02 0.09
CA ILE A 65 0.35 15.30 -0.58
C ILE A 65 -0.66 15.57 -1.70
N LEU A 66 -1.17 14.51 -2.33
CA LEU A 66 -2.20 14.60 -3.37
C LEU A 66 -3.34 13.65 -3.02
N THR A 67 -4.58 14.16 -3.11
CA THR A 67 -5.77 13.37 -2.86
C THR A 67 -6.74 13.43 -4.02
N PHE A 68 -7.20 12.26 -4.46
CA PHE A 68 -8.16 12.15 -5.56
C PHE A 68 -9.32 11.24 -5.17
N ASN A 69 -10.51 11.52 -5.68
CA ASN A 69 -11.73 10.75 -5.40
C ASN A 69 -11.90 9.51 -6.30
N SER A 70 -11.01 9.31 -7.28
CA SER A 70 -11.12 8.23 -8.27
C SER A 70 -9.79 7.52 -8.48
N THR A 71 -9.82 6.18 -8.47
CA THR A 71 -8.67 5.31 -8.77
C THR A 71 -8.07 5.61 -10.14
N ALA A 72 -8.90 5.97 -11.12
CA ALA A 72 -8.43 6.35 -12.47
C ALA A 72 -7.58 7.63 -12.43
N LEU A 73 -8.00 8.63 -11.66
CA LEU A 73 -7.24 9.89 -11.50
C LEU A 73 -5.94 9.67 -10.73
N ILE A 74 -5.95 8.81 -9.71
CA ILE A 74 -4.72 8.43 -8.99
C ILE A 74 -3.73 7.77 -9.95
N LYS A 75 -4.20 6.88 -10.83
CA LYS A 75 -3.37 6.24 -11.85
C LYS A 75 -2.79 7.26 -12.83
N THR A 76 -3.60 8.17 -13.34
CA THR A 76 -3.14 9.23 -14.26
C THR A 76 -2.11 10.12 -13.58
N ALA A 77 -2.36 10.55 -12.35
CA ALA A 77 -1.41 11.36 -11.58
C ALA A 77 -0.07 10.64 -11.32
N ALA A 78 -0.10 9.32 -11.12
CA ALA A 78 1.11 8.51 -11.00
C ALA A 78 1.86 8.41 -12.32
N LEU A 79 1.15 8.29 -13.46
CA LEU A 79 1.72 8.28 -14.81
C LEU A 79 2.38 9.62 -15.16
N ASP A 80 1.77 10.73 -14.74
CA ASP A 80 2.32 12.09 -14.88
C ASP A 80 3.52 12.36 -13.94
N GLY A 81 3.93 11.38 -13.15
CA GLY A 81 5.08 11.51 -12.25
C GLY A 81 4.84 12.45 -11.06
N LEU A 82 3.58 12.64 -10.64
CA LEU A 82 3.26 13.51 -9.51
C LEU A 82 3.58 12.88 -8.14
N GLY A 83 3.78 11.55 -8.10
CA GLY A 83 4.14 10.84 -6.88
C GLY A 83 3.95 9.32 -6.96
N LEU A 84 4.02 8.70 -5.79
CA LEU A 84 3.77 7.28 -5.53
C LEU A 84 2.28 7.03 -5.33
N ALA A 85 1.73 6.02 -5.98
CA ALA A 85 0.34 5.63 -5.83
C ALA A 85 0.21 4.22 -5.25
N TRP A 86 -0.79 4.03 -4.37
CA TRP A 86 -1.15 2.73 -3.83
C TRP A 86 -2.45 2.25 -4.48
N LEU A 87 -2.31 1.33 -5.43
CA LEU A 87 -3.40 0.88 -6.28
C LEU A 87 -3.40 -0.65 -6.35
N PRO A 88 -4.57 -1.28 -6.61
CA PRO A 88 -4.61 -2.70 -6.85
C PRO A 88 -3.93 -3.06 -8.17
N HIS A 89 -3.17 -4.16 -8.19
CA HIS A 89 -2.37 -4.58 -9.34
C HIS A 89 -3.18 -4.66 -10.64
N TYR A 90 -4.42 -5.16 -10.60
CA TYR A 90 -5.27 -5.26 -11.79
C TYR A 90 -5.56 -3.91 -12.46
N ALA A 91 -5.56 -2.80 -11.71
CA ALA A 91 -5.87 -1.47 -12.23
C ALA A 91 -4.69 -0.84 -13.00
N VAL A 92 -3.48 -1.34 -12.74
CA VAL A 92 -2.20 -0.82 -13.28
C VAL A 92 -1.43 -1.86 -14.08
N ALA A 93 -1.98 -3.07 -14.26
CA ALA A 93 -1.30 -4.18 -14.91
C ALA A 93 -0.81 -3.83 -16.33
N ASP A 94 -1.62 -3.13 -17.12
CA ASP A 94 -1.29 -2.70 -18.48
C ASP A 94 -0.12 -1.68 -18.50
N GLN A 95 -0.09 -0.80 -17.51
CA GLN A 95 0.93 0.24 -17.34
C GLN A 95 2.25 -0.32 -16.81
N LEU A 96 2.17 -1.39 -16.00
CA LEU A 96 3.34 -2.17 -15.57
C LEU A 96 3.93 -2.95 -16.75
N VAL A 97 3.10 -3.57 -17.59
CA VAL A 97 3.54 -4.32 -18.78
C VAL A 97 4.19 -3.41 -19.82
N SER A 98 3.64 -2.22 -20.04
CA SER A 98 4.23 -1.23 -20.95
C SER A 98 5.46 -0.50 -20.38
N GLY A 99 5.75 -0.67 -19.08
CA GLY A 99 6.85 0.02 -18.40
C GLY A 99 6.60 1.51 -18.13
N ALA A 100 5.39 2.00 -18.38
CA ALA A 100 5.00 3.38 -18.07
C ALA A 100 4.97 3.63 -16.54
N LEU A 101 4.60 2.60 -15.78
CA LEU A 101 4.72 2.58 -14.33
C LEU A 101 5.68 1.47 -13.90
N LEU A 102 6.43 1.74 -12.84
CA LEU A 102 7.30 0.78 -12.18
C LEU A 102 6.76 0.47 -10.79
N GLU A 103 6.77 -0.82 -10.45
CA GLU A 103 6.40 -1.30 -9.11
C GLU A 103 7.63 -1.30 -8.21
N ILE A 104 7.53 -0.63 -7.06
CA ILE A 104 8.70 -0.38 -6.19
C ILE A 104 8.91 -1.52 -5.18
N PHE A 105 7.84 -2.23 -4.79
CA PHE A 105 7.88 -3.29 -3.79
C PHE A 105 7.39 -4.64 -4.32
N ALA A 106 7.77 -5.01 -5.55
CA ALA A 106 7.33 -6.26 -6.18
C ALA A 106 7.64 -7.52 -5.33
N HIS A 107 8.68 -7.48 -4.49
CA HIS A 107 9.05 -8.58 -3.59
C HIS A 107 8.23 -8.63 -2.28
N ALA A 108 7.59 -7.53 -1.89
CA ALA A 108 6.77 -7.42 -0.67
C ALA A 108 5.27 -7.37 -1.00
N ARG A 109 4.86 -8.06 -2.07
CA ARG A 109 3.44 -8.23 -2.39
C ARG A 109 2.76 -9.00 -1.25
N PRO A 110 1.62 -8.51 -0.71
CA PRO A 110 0.85 -9.29 0.25
C PRO A 110 0.27 -10.50 -0.48
N SER A 111 0.95 -11.64 -0.38
CA SER A 111 0.38 -12.93 -0.75
C SER A 111 -0.77 -13.20 0.22
N ILE A 112 -2.01 -12.92 -0.22
CA ILE A 112 -3.24 -13.11 0.57
C ILE A 112 -3.43 -14.57 1.03
N HIS A 113 -2.64 -15.51 0.49
CA HIS A 113 -2.64 -16.91 0.89
C HIS A 113 -2.00 -17.23 2.24
N ARG A 114 -1.39 -16.25 2.93
CA ARG A 114 -0.72 -16.48 4.21
C ARG A 114 -1.20 -15.58 5.33
N TRP A 115 -2.51 -15.35 5.40
CA TRP A 115 -3.12 -14.93 6.65
C TRP A 115 -3.11 -16.13 7.60
N PRO A 116 -2.33 -16.16 8.70
CA PRO A 116 -2.64 -17.09 9.76
C PRO A 116 -3.98 -16.62 10.32
N CYS A 117 -5.03 -17.39 10.06
CA CYS A 117 -6.32 -17.24 10.70
C CYS A 117 -6.06 -16.97 12.19
N ALA A 118 -6.27 -15.72 12.61
CA ALA A 118 -5.81 -15.26 13.90
C ALA A 118 -6.48 -16.10 14.98
N THR A 119 -5.76 -17.07 15.56
CA THR A 119 -6.10 -17.62 16.86
C THR A 119 -5.94 -16.46 17.83
N ARG A 120 -7.06 -15.78 18.11
CA ARG A 120 -7.19 -14.82 19.21
C ARG A 120 -6.54 -15.46 20.44
N PRO A 121 -5.51 -14.85 21.06
CA PRO A 121 -5.28 -15.13 22.45
C PRO A 121 -6.50 -14.53 23.18
N THR A 122 -7.39 -15.40 23.66
CA THR A 122 -8.42 -15.03 24.61
C THR A 122 -7.72 -14.51 25.86
N ALA A 123 -7.60 -13.19 25.93
CA ALA A 123 -7.22 -12.48 27.14
C ALA A 123 -8.35 -12.65 28.18
N THR A 124 -8.38 -13.81 28.83
CA THR A 124 -9.18 -13.99 30.04
C THR A 124 -8.42 -13.37 31.20
N LYS A 125 -8.74 -12.10 31.47
CA LYS A 125 -8.55 -11.50 32.79
C LYS A 125 -9.16 -12.46 33.82
N ARG A 126 -8.32 -13.06 34.68
CA ARG A 126 -8.79 -13.59 35.96
C ARG A 126 -8.09 -12.82 37.09
N ARG A 127 -8.75 -11.72 37.46
CA ARG A 127 -8.63 -11.13 38.80
C ARG A 127 -9.05 -12.19 39.82
N GLN A 128 -8.20 -12.45 40.81
CA GLN A 128 -8.51 -12.95 42.17
C GLN A 128 -7.15 -13.28 42.82
N ARG A 129 -6.86 -13.08 44.10
CA ARG A 129 -7.42 -12.34 45.25
C ARG A 129 -6.39 -12.66 46.36
N ARG A 130 -6.06 -11.69 47.21
CA ARG A 130 -5.67 -11.83 48.64
C ARG A 130 -4.74 -12.99 49.06
N ARG A 131 -3.58 -12.65 49.64
CA ARG A 131 -3.41 -12.65 51.11
C ARG A 131 -2.23 -11.76 51.49
#